data_AF-T0ZJC3-F1
#
_entry.id   AF-T0ZJC3-F1
#
_cell.length_a   1.000
_cell.length_b   1.000
_cell.length_c   1.000
_cell.angle_alpha   90.00
_cell.angle_beta   90.00
_cell.angle_gamma   90.00
#
_symmetry.space_group_name_H-M   'P 1'
#
loop_
_entity.id
_entity.type
_entity.pdbx_description
1 polymer ?
#
loop_
_entity_poly.entity_id
_entity_poly.type
_entity_poly.pdbx_seq_one_letter_code
_entity_poly.pdbx_strand_id
1 'polypeptide(L)'
;PLTQGVREMALFHLYHETRKNVVRFREAVLVRVVGVGALFSSGYGDVGSSIYFALGVTTVYAGGASFLAIFIAGLFFIATVLSYAELSSAIPEAGGSSLFAQKAFGDGWAFFAGWALLLDYIVTLAISAFSVGPYLGYFVPILKNTSRPM
;
A
#
# COMPACT_ATOMS: atom_id res chain seq x y z
N PRO A 1 -39.61 -44.34 -12.08
CA PRO A 1 -39.36 -43.34 -13.15
C PRO A 1 -39.51 -41.87 -12.73
N LEU A 2 -40.26 -41.53 -11.66
CA LEU A 2 -40.51 -40.14 -11.22
C LEU A 2 -39.47 -39.56 -10.25
N THR A 3 -38.41 -40.31 -9.90
CA THR A 3 -37.45 -39.93 -8.84
C THR A 3 -36.17 -39.25 -9.33
N GLN A 4 -35.80 -39.36 -10.61
CA GLN A 4 -34.58 -38.74 -11.13
C GLN A 4 -34.73 -37.23 -11.34
N GLY A 5 -35.84 -36.78 -11.95
CA GLY A 5 -36.05 -35.36 -12.25
C GLY A 5 -36.14 -34.47 -11.01
N VAL A 6 -36.77 -34.96 -9.94
CA VAL A 6 -36.86 -34.24 -8.65
C VAL A 6 -35.49 -34.08 -8.01
N ARG A 7 -34.62 -35.09 -8.17
CA ARG A 7 -33.28 -35.12 -7.59
C ARG A 7 -32.32 -34.17 -8.32
N GLU A 8 -32.44 -34.06 -9.64
CA GLU A 8 -31.68 -33.09 -10.43
C GLU A 8 -32.14 -31.65 -10.17
N MET A 9 -33.45 -31.41 -10.00
CA MET A 9 -33.98 -30.09 -9.63
C MET A 9 -33.47 -29.67 -8.24
N ALA A 10 -33.44 -30.59 -7.26
CA ALA A 10 -32.89 -30.34 -5.93
C ALA A 10 -31.39 -30.05 -5.97
N LEU A 11 -30.62 -30.78 -6.78
CA LEU A 11 -29.19 -30.52 -6.97
C LEU A 11 -28.94 -29.19 -7.69
N PHE A 12 -29.77 -28.81 -8.67
CA PHE A 12 -29.67 -27.52 -9.35
C PHE A 12 -29.96 -26.34 -8.41
N HIS A 13 -31.00 -26.46 -7.57
CA HIS A 13 -31.30 -25.49 -6.52
C HIS A 13 -30.18 -25.39 -5.48
N LEU A 14 -29.72 -26.54 -4.96
CA LEU A 14 -28.63 -26.59 -3.98
C LEU A 14 -27.34 -26.02 -4.57
N TYR A 15 -27.03 -26.32 -5.83
CA TYR A 15 -25.87 -25.79 -6.55
C TYR A 15 -25.97 -24.28 -6.75
N HIS A 16 -27.15 -23.75 -7.07
CA HIS A 16 -27.35 -22.30 -7.18
C HIS A 16 -27.25 -21.58 -5.83
N GLU A 17 -27.72 -22.22 -4.76
CA GLU A 17 -27.70 -21.68 -3.41
C GLU A 17 -26.29 -21.71 -2.79
N THR A 18 -25.54 -22.81 -2.98
CA THR A 18 -24.12 -22.88 -2.63
C THR A 18 -23.28 -21.93 -3.49
N ARG A 19 -23.52 -21.83 -4.80
CA ARG A 19 -22.81 -20.86 -5.65
C ARG A 19 -23.05 -19.42 -5.19
N LYS A 20 -24.29 -19.06 -4.85
CA LYS A 20 -24.62 -17.75 -4.27
C LYS A 20 -23.90 -17.51 -2.94
N ASN A 21 -23.87 -18.51 -2.05
CA ASN A 21 -23.17 -18.37 -0.76
C ASN A 21 -21.65 -18.28 -0.93
N VAL A 22 -21.02 -19.06 -1.82
CA VAL A 22 -19.57 -19.00 -2.09
C VAL A 22 -19.15 -17.66 -2.72
N VAL A 23 -19.97 -17.09 -3.62
CA VAL A 23 -19.74 -15.75 -4.16
C VAL A 23 -19.91 -14.68 -3.08
N ARG A 24 -20.89 -14.85 -2.17
CA ARG A 24 -21.12 -13.95 -1.02
C ARG A 24 -19.99 -13.98 0.01
N PHE A 25 -19.28 -15.10 0.16
CA PHE A 25 -18.05 -15.16 0.98
C PHE A 25 -16.87 -14.41 0.36
N ARG A 26 -16.88 -14.19 -0.96
CA ARG A 26 -15.87 -13.39 -1.69
C ARG A 26 -16.09 -11.89 -1.50
N GLU A 27 -17.33 -11.47 -1.24
CA GLU A 27 -17.69 -10.14 -0.76
C GLU A 27 -17.96 -10.19 0.75
N ALA A 28 -16.94 -10.54 1.55
CA ALA A 28 -17.05 -10.34 3.00
C ALA A 28 -17.44 -8.86 3.21
N VAL A 29 -18.68 -8.62 3.66
CA VAL A 29 -19.22 -7.28 3.90
C VAL A 29 -18.40 -6.67 5.02
N LEU A 30 -17.30 -6.00 4.66
CA LEU A 30 -16.45 -5.31 5.59
C LEU A 30 -17.27 -4.19 6.21
N VAL A 31 -17.50 -4.29 7.51
CA VAL A 31 -18.09 -3.20 8.27
C VAL A 31 -17.09 -2.05 8.24
N ARG A 32 -17.57 -0.84 7.97
CA ARG A 32 -16.74 0.37 7.98
C ARG A 32 -16.33 0.68 9.41
N VAL A 33 -15.17 0.17 9.81
CA VAL A 33 -14.59 0.37 11.16
C VAL A 33 -13.51 1.46 11.16
N VAL A 34 -12.85 1.70 10.02
CA VAL A 34 -11.77 2.68 9.92
C VAL A 34 -12.35 4.09 9.78
N GLY A 35 -12.30 4.85 10.86
CA GLY A 35 -12.68 6.27 10.89
C GLY A 35 -11.57 7.19 10.37
N VAL A 36 -11.89 8.49 10.28
CA VAL A 36 -10.96 9.52 9.74
C VAL A 36 -9.64 9.56 10.50
N GLY A 37 -9.66 9.49 11.83
CA GLY A 37 -8.43 9.50 12.63
C GLY A 37 -7.52 8.29 12.36
N ALA A 38 -8.11 7.10 12.17
CA ALA A 38 -7.36 5.90 11.84
C ALA A 38 -6.78 5.96 10.41
N LEU A 39 -7.54 6.49 9.45
CA LEU A 39 -7.05 6.75 8.08
C LEU A 39 -5.89 7.74 8.07
N PHE A 40 -6.04 8.86 8.78
CA PHE A 40 -4.99 9.87 8.90
C PHE A 40 -3.74 9.28 9.56
N SER A 41 -3.89 8.56 10.69
CA SER A 41 -2.78 7.94 11.39
C SER A 41 -2.06 6.91 10.52
N SER A 42 -2.79 6.12 9.72
CA SER A 42 -2.19 5.14 8.82
C SER A 42 -1.36 5.82 7.74
N GLY A 43 -1.92 6.83 7.07
CA GLY A 43 -1.20 7.57 6.01
C GLY A 43 0.00 8.35 6.56
N TYR A 44 -0.16 9.00 7.72
CA TYR A 44 0.93 9.73 8.36
C TYR A 44 2.04 8.79 8.86
N GLY A 45 1.69 7.62 9.40
CA GLY A 45 2.67 6.63 9.86
C GLY A 45 3.54 6.09 8.73
N ASP A 46 2.92 5.81 7.58
CA ASP A 46 3.61 5.34 6.38
C ASP A 46 4.61 6.41 5.87
N VAL A 47 4.12 7.61 5.56
CA VAL A 47 4.96 8.71 5.03
C VAL A 47 5.96 9.22 6.07
N GLY A 48 5.55 9.34 7.34
CA GLY A 48 6.37 9.88 8.43
C GLY A 48 7.58 9.00 8.76
N SER A 49 7.49 7.69 8.51
CA SER A 49 8.62 6.77 8.68
C SER A 49 9.79 7.07 7.72
N SER A 50 9.51 7.66 6.56
CA SER A 50 10.52 7.84 5.50
C SER A 50 11.65 8.79 5.88
N ILE A 51 11.41 9.72 6.82
CA ILE A 51 12.43 10.69 7.25
C ILE A 51 13.66 10.01 7.86
N TYR A 52 13.48 8.84 8.49
CA TYR A 52 14.56 8.11 9.16
C TYR A 52 15.64 7.62 8.19
N PHE A 53 15.30 7.33 6.95
CA PHE A 53 16.30 6.96 5.92
C PHE A 53 16.55 8.10 4.93
N ALA A 54 15.52 8.85 4.53
CA ALA A 54 15.64 9.91 3.54
C ALA A 54 16.60 11.02 3.98
N LEU A 55 16.50 11.47 5.24
CA LEU A 55 17.33 12.56 5.74
C LEU A 55 18.83 12.22 5.67
N GLY A 56 19.19 10.99 6.04
CA GLY A 56 20.58 10.53 6.01
C GLY A 56 21.15 10.55 4.59
N VAL A 57 20.42 9.96 3.64
CA VAL A 57 20.82 9.93 2.23
C VAL A 57 20.91 11.33 1.65
N THR A 58 19.88 12.17 1.86
CA THR A 58 19.89 13.55 1.37
C THR A 58 21.05 14.35 1.96
N THR A 59 21.38 14.16 3.23
CA THR A 59 22.50 14.87 3.88
C THR A 59 23.85 14.48 3.30
N VAL A 60 24.04 13.21 2.92
CA VAL A 60 25.27 12.76 2.27
C VAL A 60 25.49 13.44 0.91
N TYR A 61 24.44 13.65 0.12
CA TYR A 61 24.56 14.23 -1.22
C TYR A 61 24.44 15.76 -1.25
N ALA A 62 23.52 16.34 -0.49
CA ALA A 62 23.23 17.77 -0.50
C ALA A 62 23.96 18.55 0.61
N GLY A 63 24.51 17.86 1.62
CA GLY A 63 25.22 18.50 2.73
C GLY A 63 24.37 19.56 3.42
N GLY A 64 24.89 20.79 3.53
CA GLY A 64 24.16 21.93 4.09
C GLY A 64 22.90 22.34 3.31
N ALA A 65 22.77 21.96 2.03
CA ALA A 65 21.61 22.27 1.20
C ALA A 65 20.44 21.27 1.36
N SER A 66 20.55 20.31 2.29
CA SER A 66 19.54 19.27 2.51
C SER A 66 18.15 19.81 2.81
N PHE A 67 18.07 20.92 3.56
CA PHE A 67 16.79 21.58 3.83
C PHE A 67 16.10 22.04 2.54
N LEU A 68 16.86 22.64 1.61
CA LEU A 68 16.32 23.09 0.32
C LEU A 68 15.89 21.91 -0.55
N ALA A 69 16.67 20.83 -0.55
CA ALA A 69 16.32 19.61 -1.28
C ALA A 69 15.00 18.99 -0.78
N ILE A 70 14.84 18.86 0.54
CA ILE A 70 13.61 18.33 1.16
C ILE A 70 12.43 19.29 0.91
N PHE A 71 12.65 20.60 0.99
CA PHE A 71 11.61 21.59 0.73
C PHE A 71 11.07 21.49 -0.70
N ILE A 72 11.95 21.40 -1.70
CA ILE A 72 11.55 21.25 -3.10
C ILE A 72 10.82 19.91 -3.31
N ALA A 73 11.33 18.81 -2.74
CA ALA A 73 10.65 17.51 -2.79
C ALA A 73 9.25 17.58 -2.17
N GLY A 74 9.09 18.30 -1.06
CA GLY A 74 7.80 18.55 -0.41
C GLY A 74 6.80 19.29 -1.30
N LEU A 75 7.25 20.25 -2.10
CA LEU A 75 6.37 20.97 -3.05
C LEU A 75 5.83 20.03 -4.13
N PHE A 76 6.67 19.16 -4.70
CA PHE A 76 6.21 18.13 -5.64
C PHE A 76 5.25 17.14 -4.96
N PHE A 77 5.56 16.75 -3.73
CA PHE A 77 4.71 15.84 -2.96
C PHE A 77 3.32 16.42 -2.68
N ILE A 78 3.20 17.72 -2.38
CA ILE A 78 1.90 18.38 -2.19
C ILE A 78 1.04 18.27 -3.46
N ALA A 79 1.63 18.51 -4.63
CA ALA A 79 0.91 18.36 -5.90
C ALA A 79 0.40 16.92 -6.09
N THR A 80 1.26 15.93 -5.81
CA THR A 80 0.86 14.50 -5.87
C THR A 80 -0.28 14.18 -4.90
N VAL A 81 -0.19 14.60 -3.65
CA VAL A 81 -1.21 14.31 -2.62
C VAL A 81 -2.54 14.97 -2.96
N LEU A 82 -2.54 16.20 -3.50
CA LEU A 82 -3.77 16.86 -3.93
C LEU A 82 -4.44 16.11 -5.08
N SER A 83 -3.69 15.68 -6.10
CA SER A 83 -4.23 14.85 -7.17
C SER A 83 -4.79 13.52 -6.63
N TYR A 84 -4.10 12.87 -5.70
CA TYR A 84 -4.62 11.66 -5.06
C TYR A 84 -5.88 11.92 -4.24
N ALA A 85 -5.97 13.04 -3.52
CA ALA A 85 -7.15 13.40 -2.75
C ALA A 85 -8.37 13.61 -3.66
N GLU A 86 -8.20 14.29 -4.79
CA GLU A 86 -9.24 14.47 -5.80
C GLU A 86 -9.69 13.12 -6.37
N LEU A 87 -8.76 12.28 -6.83
CA LEU A 87 -9.08 10.99 -7.42
C LEU A 87 -9.70 10.01 -6.41
N SER A 88 -9.21 9.96 -5.16
CA SER A 88 -9.78 9.11 -4.10
C SER A 88 -11.20 9.54 -3.70
N SER A 89 -11.53 10.83 -3.81
CA SER A 89 -12.88 11.32 -3.57
C SER A 89 -13.83 11.03 -4.74
N ALA A 90 -13.31 11.09 -5.98
CA ALA A 90 -14.09 10.82 -7.19
C ALA A 90 -14.31 9.33 -7.46
N ILE A 91 -13.35 8.48 -7.06
CA ILE A 91 -13.35 7.03 -7.27
C ILE A 91 -13.27 6.34 -5.90
N PRO A 92 -14.39 6.14 -5.19
CA PRO A 92 -14.44 5.54 -3.86
C PRO A 92 -14.36 4.01 -3.91
N GLU A 93 -13.44 3.48 -4.71
CA GLU A 93 -13.19 2.05 -4.91
C GLU A 93 -11.81 1.69 -4.37
N ALA A 94 -11.68 0.49 -3.80
CA ALA A 94 -10.40 -0.01 -3.31
C ALA A 94 -9.50 -0.40 -4.50
N GLY A 95 -8.38 0.30 -4.67
CA GLY A 95 -7.41 0.00 -5.75
C GLY A 95 -6.27 0.99 -5.90
N GLY A 96 -6.45 2.24 -5.47
CA GLY A 96 -5.37 3.24 -5.50
C GLY A 96 -4.85 3.52 -6.91
N SER A 97 -3.53 3.66 -7.06
CA SER A 97 -2.87 4.13 -8.27
C SER A 97 -3.12 3.26 -9.51
N SER A 98 -3.19 1.94 -9.34
CA SER A 98 -3.43 1.00 -10.44
C SER A 98 -4.84 1.13 -10.99
N LEU A 99 -5.84 1.32 -10.11
CA LEU A 99 -7.22 1.57 -10.51
C LEU A 99 -7.38 2.95 -11.18
N PHE A 100 -6.68 3.97 -10.67
CA PHE A 100 -6.65 5.29 -11.30
C PHE A 100 -6.07 5.22 -12.72
N ALA A 101 -4.96 4.50 -12.89
CA ALA A 101 -4.36 4.27 -14.20
C ALA A 101 -5.27 3.43 -15.11
N GLN A 102 -5.98 2.45 -14.56
CA GLN A 102 -6.97 1.66 -15.31
C GLN A 102 -8.08 2.54 -15.88
N LYS A 103 -8.68 3.39 -15.04
CA LYS A 103 -9.79 4.26 -15.46
C LYS A 103 -9.36 5.35 -16.44
N ALA A 104 -8.11 5.82 -16.35
CA ALA A 104 -7.59 6.87 -17.21
C ALA A 104 -7.02 6.35 -18.54
N PHE A 105 -6.29 5.23 -18.53
CA PHE A 105 -5.46 4.78 -19.66
C PHE A 105 -5.69 3.31 -20.07
N GLY A 106 -6.53 2.57 -19.33
CA GLY A 106 -6.84 1.17 -19.62
C GLY A 106 -5.94 0.14 -18.92
N ASP A 107 -6.24 -1.13 -19.15
CA ASP A 107 -5.68 -2.27 -18.38
C ASP A 107 -4.16 -2.43 -18.50
N GLY A 108 -3.58 -2.10 -19.66
CA GLY A 108 -2.13 -2.19 -19.86
C GLY A 108 -1.36 -1.28 -18.91
N TRP A 109 -1.80 -0.03 -18.78
CA TRP A 109 -1.17 0.94 -17.87
C TRP A 109 -1.47 0.63 -16.40
N ALA A 110 -2.64 0.07 -16.10
CA ALA A 110 -2.97 -0.43 -14.77
C ALA A 110 -1.99 -1.52 -14.30
N PHE A 111 -1.60 -2.42 -15.21
CA PHE A 111 -0.63 -3.48 -14.93
C PHE A 111 0.75 -2.90 -14.59
N PHE A 112 1.25 -1.95 -15.40
CA PHE A 112 2.52 -1.28 -15.12
C PHE A 112 2.50 -0.50 -13.81
N ALA A 113 1.43 0.25 -13.53
CA ALA A 113 1.26 0.97 -12.27
C ALA A 113 1.22 0.02 -11.06
N GLY A 114 0.53 -1.11 -11.17
CA GLY A 114 0.49 -2.15 -10.13
C GLY A 114 1.86 -2.78 -9.87
N TRP A 115 2.63 -3.09 -10.93
CA TRP A 115 3.99 -3.61 -10.79
C TRP A 115 4.96 -2.60 -10.20
N ALA A 116 4.91 -1.34 -10.66
CA ALA A 116 5.73 -0.27 -10.10
C ALA A 116 5.46 -0.11 -8.60
N LEU A 117 4.19 -0.10 -8.19
CA LEU A 117 3.79 -0.01 -6.80
C LEU A 117 4.26 -1.23 -5.98
N LEU A 118 4.15 -2.45 -6.53
CA LEU A 118 4.68 -3.65 -5.87
C LEU A 118 6.19 -3.58 -5.64
N LEU A 119 6.95 -3.15 -6.65
CA LEU A 119 8.41 -3.00 -6.53
C LEU A 119 8.79 -1.91 -5.53
N ASP A 120 8.07 -0.79 -5.53
CA ASP A 120 8.25 0.29 -4.57
C ASP A 120 8.09 -0.19 -3.12
N TYR A 121 7.05 -0.99 -2.84
CA TYR A 121 6.89 -1.61 -1.51
C TYR A 121 8.03 -2.54 -1.14
N ILE A 122 8.55 -3.34 -2.08
CA ILE A 122 9.70 -4.24 -1.81
C ILE A 122 10.94 -3.42 -1.45
N VAL A 123 11.22 -2.36 -2.22
CA VAL A 123 12.36 -1.47 -1.96
C VAL A 123 12.19 -0.77 -0.61
N THR A 124 11.00 -0.26 -0.31
CA THR A 124 10.68 0.40 0.97
C THR A 124 10.88 -0.54 2.16
N LEU A 125 10.43 -1.80 2.05
CA LEU A 125 10.66 -2.82 3.08
C LEU A 125 12.16 -3.12 3.27
N ALA A 126 12.91 -3.25 2.18
CA ALA A 126 14.34 -3.51 2.23
C ALA A 126 15.12 -2.36 2.90
N ILE A 127 14.84 -1.12 2.52
CA ILE A 127 15.47 0.09 3.11
C ILE A 127 15.08 0.24 4.58
N SER A 128 13.80 -0.01 4.91
CA SER A 128 13.32 0.05 6.30
C SER A 128 14.06 -0.95 7.18
N ALA A 129 14.19 -2.21 6.72
CA ALA A 129 14.94 -3.24 7.43
C ALA A 129 16.43 -2.87 7.61
N PHE A 130 17.07 -2.33 6.57
CA PHE A 130 18.46 -1.88 6.62
C PHE A 130 18.67 -0.74 7.63
N SER A 131 17.69 0.15 7.75
CA SER A 131 17.76 1.33 8.61
C SER A 131 17.73 0.99 10.10
N VAL A 132 17.15 -0.14 10.50
CA VAL A 132 17.02 -0.53 11.92
C VAL A 132 18.38 -0.67 12.61
N GLY A 133 19.37 -1.28 11.94
CA GLY A 133 20.67 -1.57 12.54
C GLY A 133 21.41 -0.33 13.05
N PRO A 134 21.65 0.69 12.20
CA PRO A 134 22.28 1.95 12.60
C PRO A 134 21.56 2.67 13.75
N TYR A 135 20.23 2.74 13.72
CA TYR A 135 19.44 3.41 14.77
C TYR A 135 19.46 2.62 16.09
N LEU A 136 19.27 1.31 16.03
CA LEU A 136 19.27 0.47 17.23
C LEU A 136 20.66 0.41 17.89
N GLY A 137 21.72 0.39 17.08
CA GLY A 137 23.11 0.42 17.55
C GLY A 137 23.50 1.71 18.28
N TYR A 138 22.74 2.80 18.11
CA TYR A 138 22.91 4.02 18.90
C TYR A 138 22.45 3.82 20.36
N PHE A 139 21.33 3.14 20.58
CA PHE A 139 20.77 2.90 21.92
C PHE A 139 21.34 1.65 22.61
N VAL A 140 21.74 0.66 21.81
CA VAL A 140 22.30 -0.60 22.31
C VAL A 140 23.72 -0.77 21.75
N PRO A 141 24.74 -0.20 22.41
CA PRO A 141 26.12 -0.21 21.93
C PRO A 141 26.72 -1.60 21.72
N ILE A 142 26.16 -2.65 22.34
CA ILE A 142 26.58 -4.03 22.14
C ILE A 142 26.41 -4.46 20.67
N LEU A 143 25.39 -3.94 19.99
CA LEU A 143 25.09 -4.25 18.59
C LEU A 143 26.01 -3.49 17.62
N LYS A 144 26.53 -2.34 18.05
CA LYS A 144 27.42 -1.49 17.26
C LYS A 144 28.76 -2.17 16.91
N ASN A 145 29.22 -3.09 17.76
CA ASN A 145 30.48 -3.81 17.55
C ASN A 145 30.35 -5.05 16.64
N THR A 146 29.14 -5.60 16.47
CA THR A 146 28.90 -6.77 15.61
C THR A 146 28.57 -6.37 14.16
N SER A 147 28.10 -5.14 13.94
CA SER A 147 27.64 -4.65 12.63
C SER A 147 28.67 -3.80 11.87
N ARG A 148 29.93 -3.78 12.29
CA ARG A 148 31.02 -3.17 11.49
C ARG A 148 31.34 -4.12 10.34
N PRO A 149 31.11 -3.76 9.06
CA PRO A 149 31.69 -4.54 7.97
C PRO A 149 33.22 -4.48 8.10
N MET A 150 33.87 -5.65 8.06
CA MET A 150 35.27 -5.75 7.66
C MET A 150 35.41 -5.35 6.20
#